data_AF-A0A970B8T5-F1
#
_entry.id   AF-A0A970B8T5-F1
#
_cell.length_a   1.000
_cell.length_b   1.000
_cell.length_c   1.000
_cell.angle_alpha   90.00
_cell.angle_beta   90.00
_cell.angle_gamma   90.00
#
_symmetry.space_group_name_H-M   'P 1'
#
loop_
_entity.id
_entity.type
_entity.pdbx_description
1 polymer ?
#
loop_
_entity_poly.entity_id
_entity_poly.type
_entity_poly.pdbx_seq_one_letter_code
_entity_poly.pdbx_strand_id
1 'polypeptide(L)'
;MTSQQAPQIFQRHRIANYLVDGKLCNTFAIGALGTAEDFFLLGVEQPGETHEPMITANLLGADGKVLCRLVRNMITANPGQCRKVFDEQIGYEIHDRDGNTIFAVRTRRDANAGADDPAFVMVLSGRFHDRQGKQVAQLSLAGADEFIDETLPAAFGFDGNFGLSRQLSEDAAVVARLMMMTRGATHQVIRGSITQQAFTLDGAIVHNAQFNGCKLRLTSGEFAVFGESNAFNDCHFDFYGPAGNVRNLMMELMKASARAVPTA
;
A
#
# COMPACT_ATOMS: atom_id res chain seq x y z
N MET A 1 28.52 28.82 -29.88
CA MET A 1 28.81 27.64 -29.05
C MET A 1 27.88 27.70 -27.86
N THR A 2 26.78 26.96 -27.95
CA THR A 2 25.67 26.93 -27.01
C THR A 2 26.07 26.14 -25.76
N SER A 3 26.07 26.80 -24.60
CA SER A 3 26.17 26.15 -23.31
C SER A 3 24.93 25.30 -23.07
N GLN A 4 25.11 23.99 -23.07
CA GLN A 4 24.10 23.05 -22.59
C GLN A 4 23.88 23.33 -21.10
N GLN A 5 22.66 23.75 -20.78
CA GLN A 5 22.16 23.80 -19.41
C GLN A 5 22.20 22.37 -18.84
N ALA A 6 22.91 22.20 -17.72
CA ALA A 6 22.87 20.98 -16.93
C ALA A 6 21.41 20.67 -16.55
N PRO A 7 20.98 19.39 -16.55
CA PRO A 7 19.63 19.02 -16.15
C PRO A 7 19.38 19.51 -14.72
N GLN A 8 18.21 20.11 -14.53
CA GLN A 8 17.75 20.64 -13.24
C GLN A 8 17.94 19.59 -12.15
N ILE A 9 18.77 19.95 -11.17
CA ILE A 9 19.01 19.19 -9.95
C ILE A 9 17.65 18.99 -9.26
N PHE A 10 17.25 17.73 -9.11
CA PHE A 10 16.16 17.29 -8.22
C PHE A 10 16.22 18.11 -6.94
N GLN A 11 15.19 18.90 -6.66
CA GLN A 11 15.10 19.57 -5.36
C GLN A 11 14.96 18.48 -4.30
N ARG A 12 16.08 18.17 -3.63
CA ARG A 12 16.22 17.26 -2.48
C ARG A 12 15.52 17.82 -1.24
N HIS A 13 14.25 18.19 -1.32
CA HIS A 13 13.50 18.44 -0.09
C HIS A 13 13.23 17.08 0.56
N ARG A 14 13.92 16.74 1.65
CA ARG A 14 13.50 15.96 2.84
C ARG A 14 12.56 14.73 2.68
N ILE A 15 12.45 14.16 1.49
CA ILE A 15 11.54 13.05 1.18
C ILE A 15 12.19 11.74 1.62
N ALA A 16 11.46 10.94 2.38
CA ALA A 16 11.88 9.61 2.77
C ALA A 16 11.91 8.71 1.52
N ASN A 17 13.11 8.39 1.04
CA ASN A 17 13.30 7.52 -0.12
C ASN A 17 13.48 6.07 0.31
N TYR A 18 13.05 5.13 -0.51
CA TYR A 18 13.37 3.72 -0.46
C TYR A 18 14.45 3.39 -1.48
N LEU A 19 15.35 2.47 -1.13
CA LEU A 19 16.25 1.82 -2.07
C LEU A 19 15.86 0.34 -2.16
N VAL A 20 15.37 -0.06 -3.33
CA VAL A 20 14.79 -1.38 -3.57
C VAL A 20 15.36 -1.95 -4.86
N ASP A 21 16.13 -3.05 -4.79
CA ASP A 21 16.71 -3.71 -5.97
C ASP A 21 17.52 -2.69 -6.83
N GLY A 22 18.37 -1.94 -6.14
CA GLY A 22 19.21 -0.87 -6.70
C GLY A 22 18.47 0.39 -7.18
N LYS A 23 17.14 0.46 -7.04
CA LYS A 23 16.32 1.59 -7.49
C LYS A 23 15.98 2.49 -6.33
N LEU A 24 16.35 3.76 -6.42
CA LEU A 24 15.87 4.81 -5.52
C LEU A 24 14.44 5.20 -5.94
N CYS A 25 13.52 5.32 -4.99
CA CYS A 25 12.12 5.71 -5.23
C CYS A 25 11.48 6.19 -3.93
N ASN A 26 10.49 7.10 -3.95
CA ASN A 26 9.71 7.44 -2.74
C ASN A 26 8.46 6.55 -2.58
N THR A 27 8.14 5.76 -3.61
CA THR A 27 7.09 4.77 -3.56
C THR A 27 7.40 3.58 -4.46
N PHE A 28 6.97 2.40 -4.04
CA PHE A 28 7.10 1.20 -4.83
C PHE A 28 5.97 0.24 -4.50
N ALA A 29 5.64 -0.62 -5.46
CA ALA A 29 4.67 -1.69 -5.31
C ALA A 29 5.20 -2.93 -6.04
N ILE A 30 5.27 -4.07 -5.35
CA ILE A 30 5.83 -5.31 -5.86
C ILE A 30 4.85 -6.44 -5.55
N GLY A 31 4.66 -7.36 -6.50
CA GLY A 31 3.84 -8.56 -6.34
C GLY A 31 2.37 -8.37 -6.69
N ALA A 32 1.55 -9.29 -6.21
CA ALA A 32 0.12 -9.38 -6.51
C ALA A 32 -0.68 -8.39 -5.65
N LEU A 33 -0.69 -7.13 -6.07
CA LEU A 33 -1.37 -6.06 -5.34
C LEU A 33 -2.87 -6.32 -5.24
N GLY A 34 -3.42 -6.11 -4.04
CA GLY A 34 -4.85 -6.22 -3.81
C GLY A 34 -5.36 -7.62 -3.48
N THR A 35 -4.53 -8.67 -3.59
CA THR A 35 -4.93 -10.01 -3.13
C THR A 35 -4.53 -10.26 -1.69
N ALA A 36 -5.41 -10.94 -0.97
CA ALA A 36 -5.17 -11.41 0.39
C ALA A 36 -4.38 -12.73 0.43
N GLU A 37 -4.24 -13.41 -0.70
CA GLU A 37 -3.77 -14.80 -0.78
C GLU A 37 -2.33 -14.93 -1.25
N ASP A 38 -1.75 -13.89 -1.81
CA ASP A 38 -0.43 -13.95 -2.46
C ASP A 38 0.47 -12.79 -1.99
N PHE A 39 1.76 -12.88 -2.30
CA PHE A 39 2.73 -11.89 -1.87
C PHE A 39 2.51 -10.54 -2.55
N PHE A 40 2.53 -9.49 -1.73
CA PHE A 40 2.79 -8.15 -2.20
C PHE A 40 3.51 -7.32 -1.15
N LEU A 41 4.19 -6.28 -1.61
CA LEU A 41 4.87 -5.29 -0.80
C LEU A 41 4.68 -3.90 -1.41
N LEU A 42 4.16 -2.97 -0.62
CA LEU A 42 3.97 -1.57 -0.97
C LEU A 42 4.74 -0.70 0.02
N GLY A 43 5.62 0.14 -0.50
CA GLY A 43 6.21 1.25 0.24
C GLY A 43 5.69 2.57 -0.32
N VAL A 44 5.32 3.47 0.58
CA VAL A 44 4.79 4.79 0.25
C VAL A 44 5.45 5.83 1.13
N GLU A 45 5.61 7.03 0.59
CA GLU A 45 6.09 8.18 1.35
C GLU A 45 5.06 8.59 2.42
N GLN A 46 5.54 8.84 3.64
CA GLN A 46 4.70 9.40 4.71
C GLN A 46 4.47 10.91 4.51
N PRO A 47 3.27 11.43 4.88
CA PRO A 47 3.06 12.87 4.94
C PRO A 47 4.02 13.53 5.93
N GLY A 48 4.54 14.69 5.55
CA GLY A 48 5.41 15.50 6.42
C GLY A 48 6.85 15.04 6.39
N GLU A 49 7.71 15.76 7.11
CA GLU A 49 9.16 15.51 7.17
C GLU A 49 9.48 14.37 8.15
N THR A 50 8.94 13.18 7.91
CA THR A 50 9.22 11.98 8.70
C THR A 50 10.22 11.09 7.97
N HIS A 51 11.03 10.36 8.73
CA HIS A 51 11.96 9.36 8.20
C HIS A 51 11.49 7.93 8.49
N GLU A 52 10.21 7.78 8.84
CA GLU A 52 9.60 6.51 9.18
C GLU A 52 9.11 5.80 7.91
N PRO A 53 9.43 4.51 7.73
CA PRO A 53 8.88 3.74 6.63
C PRO A 53 7.37 3.64 6.76
N MET A 54 6.67 3.49 5.63
CA MET A 54 5.25 3.19 5.60
C MET A 54 5.01 2.05 4.62
N ILE A 55 4.93 0.86 5.21
CA ILE A 55 4.85 -0.40 4.50
C ILE A 55 3.46 -1.00 4.67
N THR A 56 2.89 -1.45 3.56
CA THR A 56 1.72 -2.34 3.52
C THR A 56 2.13 -3.59 2.76
N ALA A 57 1.89 -4.77 3.32
CA ALA A 57 2.43 -6.00 2.78
C ALA A 57 1.54 -7.21 3.11
N ASN A 58 1.59 -8.23 2.28
CA ASN A 58 1.11 -9.57 2.61
C ASN A 58 2.32 -10.51 2.53
N LEU A 59 2.82 -10.93 3.68
CA LEU A 59 4.04 -11.73 3.79
C LEU A 59 3.69 -13.21 3.89
N LEU A 60 4.29 -14.04 3.05
CA LEU A 60 4.08 -15.47 2.99
C LEU A 60 5.36 -16.23 3.36
N GLY A 61 5.17 -17.42 3.94
CA GLY A 61 6.24 -18.36 4.23
C GLY A 61 6.59 -19.21 3.02
N ALA A 62 7.68 -19.97 3.14
CA ALA A 62 8.11 -20.92 2.10
C ALA A 62 7.11 -22.07 1.87
N ASP A 63 6.13 -22.26 2.76
CA ASP A 63 5.01 -23.19 2.59
C ASP A 63 3.82 -22.56 1.82
N GLY A 64 3.98 -21.34 1.31
CA GLY A 64 2.95 -20.60 0.58
C GLY A 64 1.83 -20.04 1.45
N LYS A 65 1.91 -20.19 2.78
CA LYS A 65 0.88 -19.66 3.70
C LYS A 65 1.21 -18.24 4.10
N VAL A 66 0.16 -17.44 4.29
CA VAL A 66 0.27 -16.11 4.88
C VAL A 66 0.86 -16.25 6.29
N LEU A 67 1.94 -15.49 6.55
CA LEU A 67 2.52 -15.33 7.88
C LEU A 67 1.84 -14.16 8.59
N CYS A 68 1.89 -12.98 7.97
CA CYS A 68 1.19 -11.81 8.48
C CYS A 68 0.86 -10.81 7.37
N ARG A 69 -0.10 -9.94 7.65
CA ARG A 69 -0.43 -8.77 6.84
C ARG A 69 -0.06 -7.50 7.58
N LEU A 70 0.63 -6.61 6.89
CA LEU A 70 0.95 -5.26 7.34
C LEU A 70 0.05 -4.26 6.62
N VAL A 71 -0.54 -3.34 7.37
CA VAL A 71 -1.25 -2.17 6.83
C VAL A 71 -0.70 -0.95 7.55
N ARG A 72 -0.01 -0.07 6.81
CA ARG A 72 0.69 1.10 7.38
C ARG A 72 1.54 0.74 8.61
N ASN A 73 2.39 -0.27 8.45
CA ASN A 73 3.26 -0.85 9.48
C ASN A 73 2.57 -1.53 10.67
N MET A 74 1.25 -1.69 10.68
CA MET A 74 0.52 -2.43 11.72
C MET A 74 0.21 -3.84 11.24
N ILE A 75 0.45 -4.84 12.09
CA ILE A 75 0.00 -6.21 11.81
C ILE A 75 -1.52 -6.27 11.95
N THR A 76 -2.24 -6.53 10.86
CA THR A 76 -3.73 -6.60 10.85
C THR A 76 -4.27 -8.02 10.72
N ALA A 77 -3.47 -8.94 10.19
CA ALA A 77 -3.73 -10.38 10.21
C ALA A 77 -2.43 -11.10 10.59
N ASN A 78 -2.52 -12.06 11.50
CA ASN A 78 -1.32 -12.70 12.07
C ASN A 78 -1.45 -14.24 12.25
N PRO A 79 -1.81 -14.99 11.20
CA PRO A 79 -1.91 -16.46 11.29
C PRO A 79 -0.57 -17.13 11.64
N GLY A 80 0.56 -16.56 11.22
CA GLY A 80 1.91 -17.05 11.49
C GLY A 80 2.47 -16.69 12.87
N GLN A 81 1.68 -16.03 13.72
CA GLN A 81 2.09 -15.58 15.07
C GLN A 81 3.35 -14.71 15.05
N CYS A 82 3.50 -13.89 14.01
CA CYS A 82 4.59 -12.95 13.87
C CYS A 82 4.54 -11.86 14.94
N ARG A 83 5.71 -11.31 15.27
CA ARG A 83 5.86 -10.18 16.17
C ARG A 83 6.61 -9.06 15.49
N LYS A 84 6.21 -7.82 15.77
CA LYS A 84 6.95 -6.63 15.36
C LYS A 84 7.91 -6.23 16.48
N VAL A 85 9.19 -6.10 16.14
CA VAL A 85 10.25 -5.71 17.07
C VAL A 85 10.84 -4.40 16.57
N PHE A 86 10.99 -3.43 17.47
CA PHE A 86 11.67 -2.18 17.18
C PHE A 86 13.12 -2.31 17.67
N ASP A 87 14.07 -1.90 16.84
CA ASP A 87 15.47 -1.81 17.21
C ASP A 87 15.82 -0.36 17.61
N GLU A 88 17.09 -0.08 17.91
CA GLU A 88 17.57 1.27 18.24
C GLU A 88 17.65 2.21 17.01
N GLN A 89 17.41 1.67 15.80
CA GLN A 89 17.41 2.44 14.56
C GLN A 89 15.99 2.87 14.19
N ILE A 90 15.86 3.86 13.30
CA ILE A 90 14.55 4.22 12.74
C ILE A 90 14.15 3.07 11.80
N GLY A 91 13.21 2.24 12.22
CA GLY A 91 12.87 1.02 11.52
C GLY A 91 12.10 0.01 12.37
N TYR A 92 11.94 -1.19 11.84
CA TYR A 92 11.45 -2.34 12.59
C TYR A 92 11.76 -3.66 11.88
N GLU A 93 11.68 -4.73 12.63
CA GLU A 93 11.73 -6.10 12.15
C GLU A 93 10.40 -6.81 12.41
N ILE A 94 10.08 -7.77 11.55
CA ILE A 94 9.01 -8.75 11.77
C ILE A 94 9.69 -10.09 11.94
N HIS A 95 9.44 -10.72 13.09
CA HIS A 95 9.92 -12.07 13.38
C HIS A 95 8.77 -13.05 13.27
N ASP A 96 9.03 -14.25 12.76
CA ASP A 96 8.09 -15.37 12.83
C ASP A 96 7.94 -15.91 14.26
N ARG A 97 7.10 -16.94 14.43
CA ARG A 97 6.87 -17.62 15.71
C ARG A 97 8.16 -18.19 16.33
N ASP A 98 9.09 -18.63 15.50
CA ASP A 98 10.31 -19.30 15.92
C ASP A 98 11.45 -18.28 16.18
N GLY A 99 11.18 -17.00 15.95
CA GLY A 99 12.08 -15.88 16.23
C GLY A 99 12.97 -15.48 15.05
N ASN A 100 12.77 -16.04 13.86
CA ASN A 100 13.54 -15.67 12.67
C ASN A 100 13.02 -14.36 12.09
N THR A 101 13.92 -13.46 11.71
CA THR A 101 13.55 -12.23 10.98
C THR A 101 13.09 -12.60 9.56
N ILE A 102 11.82 -12.34 9.25
CA ILE A 102 11.22 -12.57 7.92
C ILE A 102 11.14 -11.30 7.09
N PHE A 103 11.14 -10.14 7.76
CA PHE A 103 11.15 -8.83 7.12
C PHE A 103 11.83 -7.82 8.03
N ALA A 104 12.64 -6.93 7.48
CA ALA A 104 13.14 -5.76 8.19
C ALA A 104 13.09 -4.54 7.28
N VAL A 105 12.89 -3.38 7.88
CA VAL A 105 13.03 -2.08 7.23
C VAL A 105 13.81 -1.16 8.15
N ARG A 106 14.85 -0.52 7.60
CA ARG A 106 15.75 0.36 8.35
C ARG A 106 16.00 1.63 7.57
N THR A 107 15.98 2.76 8.24
CA THR A 107 16.40 4.05 7.69
C THR A 107 17.88 4.24 7.97
N ARG A 108 18.66 4.43 6.90
CA ARG A 108 20.09 4.72 6.95
C ARG A 108 20.34 6.13 6.47
N ARG A 109 21.37 6.77 7.01
CA ARG A 109 21.92 7.99 6.43
C ARG A 109 22.68 7.62 5.16
N ASP A 110 22.41 8.32 4.06
CA ASP A 110 23.22 8.23 2.86
C ASP A 110 24.58 8.86 3.13
N ALA A 111 25.64 8.05 3.04
CA ALA A 111 27.00 8.50 3.28
C ALA A 111 27.50 9.47 2.20
N ASN A 112 26.86 9.50 1.02
CA ASN A 112 27.19 10.40 -0.09
C ASN A 112 26.46 11.75 0.00
N ALA A 113 25.52 11.89 0.94
CA ALA A 113 24.91 13.18 1.23
C ALA A 113 25.92 14.07 1.98
N GLY A 114 26.01 15.34 1.56
CA GLY A 114 26.87 16.32 2.23
C GLY A 114 26.49 16.50 3.70
N ALA A 115 27.45 16.94 4.52
CA ALA A 115 27.23 17.13 5.96
C ALA A 115 26.07 18.09 6.28
N ASP A 116 25.84 19.07 5.39
CA ASP A 116 24.83 20.13 5.55
C ASP A 116 23.42 19.75 5.09
N ASP A 117 23.27 18.61 4.41
CA ASP A 117 21.97 18.09 3.93
C ASP A 117 21.95 16.54 3.98
N PRO A 118 21.77 15.95 5.18
CA PRO A 118 21.73 14.50 5.32
C PRO A 118 20.52 13.92 4.60
N ALA A 119 20.77 13.16 3.53
CA ALA A 119 19.74 12.33 2.91
C ALA A 119 19.57 11.02 3.70
N PHE A 120 18.32 10.60 3.88
CA PHE A 120 17.97 9.34 4.51
C PHE A 120 17.34 8.41 3.49
N VAL A 121 17.73 7.14 3.55
CA VAL A 121 17.22 6.08 2.68
C VAL A 121 16.75 4.90 3.50
N MET A 122 15.55 4.45 3.21
CA MET A 122 14.94 3.26 3.77
C MET A 122 15.36 2.06 2.94
N VAL A 123 15.95 1.08 3.60
CA VAL A 123 16.38 -0.18 2.99
C VAL A 123 15.61 -1.31 3.62
N LEU A 124 15.28 -2.32 2.82
CA LEU A 124 14.45 -3.44 3.24
C LEU A 124 15.25 -4.74 3.18
N SER A 125 14.88 -5.72 4.00
CA SER A 125 15.35 -7.09 3.82
C SER A 125 14.27 -8.12 4.09
N GLY A 126 14.43 -9.27 3.46
CA GLY A 126 13.52 -10.40 3.57
C GLY A 126 13.67 -11.35 2.39
N ARG A 127 13.17 -12.58 2.56
CA ARG A 127 12.96 -13.53 1.48
C ARG A 127 11.47 -13.71 1.29
N PHE A 128 10.97 -13.35 0.12
CA PHE A 128 9.54 -13.27 -0.14
C PHE A 128 9.12 -14.40 -1.06
N HIS A 129 8.03 -15.06 -0.68
CA HIS A 129 7.51 -16.24 -1.37
C HIS A 129 6.11 -15.98 -1.90
N ASP A 130 5.76 -16.56 -3.05
CA ASP A 130 4.38 -16.55 -3.55
C ASP A 130 3.52 -17.60 -2.83
N ARG A 131 2.22 -17.67 -3.19
CA ARG A 131 1.28 -18.65 -2.64
C ARG A 131 1.64 -20.11 -2.93
N GLN A 132 2.55 -20.36 -3.89
CA GLN A 132 3.07 -21.69 -4.19
C GLN A 132 4.33 -22.01 -3.38
N GLY A 133 4.82 -21.08 -2.55
CA GLY A 133 6.04 -21.23 -1.76
C GLY A 133 7.32 -20.98 -2.55
N LYS A 134 7.24 -20.51 -3.81
CA LYS A 134 8.41 -20.16 -4.61
C LYS A 134 8.94 -18.80 -4.15
N GLN A 135 10.24 -18.69 -3.93
CA GLN A 135 10.88 -17.40 -3.67
C GLN A 135 10.79 -16.50 -4.93
N VAL A 136 10.15 -15.35 -4.79
CA VAL A 136 9.90 -14.38 -5.89
C VAL A 136 10.68 -13.08 -5.72
N ALA A 137 11.19 -12.79 -4.53
CA ALA A 137 12.10 -11.68 -4.29
C ALA A 137 13.00 -11.93 -3.07
N GLN A 138 14.18 -11.32 -3.09
CA GLN A 138 15.09 -11.21 -1.95
C GLN A 138 15.57 -9.77 -1.86
N LEU A 139 15.40 -9.17 -0.69
CA LEU A 139 15.98 -7.86 -0.38
C LEU A 139 16.97 -8.04 0.77
N SER A 140 18.05 -7.29 0.78
CA SER A 140 19.21 -7.52 1.66
C SER A 140 19.84 -6.21 2.14
N LEU A 141 19.00 -5.22 2.44
CA LEU A 141 19.39 -3.90 2.91
C LEU A 141 20.34 -3.19 1.93
N ALA A 142 19.99 -3.20 0.65
CA ALA A 142 20.80 -2.74 -0.48
C ALA A 142 22.09 -3.55 -0.69
N GLY A 143 22.03 -4.86 -0.47
CA GLY A 143 23.12 -5.79 -0.74
C GLY A 143 23.23 -6.15 -2.23
N ALA A 144 24.32 -6.82 -2.61
CA ALA A 144 24.55 -7.25 -4.00
C ALA A 144 23.72 -8.49 -4.41
N ASP A 145 23.12 -9.17 -3.44
CA ASP A 145 22.29 -10.37 -3.59
C ASP A 145 20.78 -10.06 -3.67
N GLU A 146 20.41 -8.77 -3.76
CA GLU A 146 19.02 -8.39 -3.99
C GLU A 146 18.56 -8.84 -5.37
N PHE A 147 17.32 -9.32 -5.44
CA PHE A 147 16.65 -9.57 -6.70
C PHE A 147 15.13 -9.48 -6.55
N ILE A 148 14.47 -9.12 -7.63
CA ILE A 148 13.02 -9.25 -7.80
C ILE A 148 12.79 -10.01 -9.10
N ASP A 149 12.17 -11.19 -9.03
CA ASP A 149 11.86 -12.03 -10.19
C ASP A 149 11.25 -11.18 -11.32
N GLU A 150 11.81 -11.28 -12.53
CA GLU A 150 11.45 -10.42 -13.66
C GLU A 150 9.98 -10.56 -14.10
N THR A 151 9.36 -11.69 -13.75
CA THR A 151 7.96 -11.98 -14.02
C THR A 151 7.02 -11.38 -12.97
N LEU A 152 7.56 -10.97 -11.82
CA LEU A 152 6.78 -10.38 -10.74
C LEU A 152 6.35 -8.95 -11.12
N PRO A 153 5.05 -8.61 -11.00
CA PRO A 153 4.57 -7.26 -11.20
C PRO A 153 5.29 -6.29 -10.26
N ALA A 154 5.76 -5.18 -10.80
CA ALA A 154 6.45 -4.17 -10.01
C ALA A 154 6.22 -2.77 -10.58
N ALA A 155 6.13 -1.78 -9.71
CA ALA A 155 6.23 -0.37 -10.08
C ALA A 155 7.00 0.43 -9.04
N PHE A 156 7.72 1.43 -9.52
CA PHE A 156 8.59 2.31 -8.74
C PHE A 156 8.32 3.75 -9.15
N GLY A 157 8.34 4.66 -8.20
CA GLY A 157 7.81 6.00 -8.39
C GLY A 157 8.47 7.09 -7.56
N PHE A 158 8.19 8.32 -7.99
CA PHE A 158 8.54 9.57 -7.34
C PHE A 158 7.31 10.49 -7.33
N ASP A 159 7.23 11.40 -6.36
CA ASP A 159 6.19 12.43 -6.24
C ASP A 159 4.76 11.91 -6.40
N GLY A 160 4.47 10.76 -5.78
CA GLY A 160 3.12 10.18 -5.76
C GLY A 160 2.67 9.53 -7.07
N ASN A 161 3.58 9.31 -8.03
CA ASN A 161 3.31 8.62 -9.29
C ASN A 161 4.34 7.53 -9.58
N PHE A 162 3.97 6.51 -10.34
CA PHE A 162 4.92 5.51 -10.85
C PHE A 162 5.62 6.00 -12.11
N GLY A 163 6.95 5.98 -12.11
CA GLY A 163 7.79 6.31 -13.26
C GLY A 163 8.32 5.10 -14.01
N LEU A 164 8.44 3.96 -13.33
CA LEU A 164 8.84 2.67 -13.90
C LEU A 164 7.81 1.62 -13.52
N SER A 165 7.24 0.91 -14.48
CA SER A 165 6.34 -0.22 -14.24
C SER A 165 6.73 -1.42 -15.10
N ARG A 166 6.51 -2.61 -14.56
CA ARG A 166 6.84 -3.89 -15.18
C ARG A 166 5.74 -4.90 -14.86
N GLN A 167 5.28 -5.65 -15.87
CA GLN A 167 4.33 -6.75 -15.72
C GLN A 167 3.03 -6.39 -14.96
N LEU A 168 2.63 -5.11 -14.94
CA LEU A 168 1.36 -4.66 -14.37
C LEU A 168 0.31 -4.58 -15.47
N SER A 169 -0.77 -5.35 -15.32
CA SER A 169 -1.98 -5.12 -16.10
C SER A 169 -2.58 -3.75 -15.78
N GLU A 170 -3.45 -3.24 -16.66
CA GLU A 170 -4.11 -1.95 -16.45
C GLU A 170 -4.89 -1.91 -15.12
N ASP A 171 -5.67 -2.95 -14.84
CA ASP A 171 -6.38 -3.12 -13.56
C ASP A 171 -5.42 -3.12 -12.37
N ALA A 172 -4.31 -3.87 -12.47
CA ALA A 172 -3.32 -3.92 -11.39
C ALA A 172 -2.66 -2.56 -11.18
N ALA A 173 -2.42 -1.79 -12.24
CA ALA A 173 -1.91 -0.43 -12.16
C ALA A 173 -2.92 0.53 -11.51
N VAL A 174 -4.23 0.39 -11.78
CA VAL A 174 -5.27 1.16 -11.09
C VAL A 174 -5.28 0.82 -9.60
N VAL A 175 -5.26 -0.47 -9.25
CA VAL A 175 -5.18 -0.92 -7.85
C VAL A 175 -3.94 -0.34 -7.18
N ALA A 176 -2.77 -0.46 -7.80
CA ALA A 176 -1.51 0.09 -7.28
C ALA A 176 -1.61 1.59 -6.99
N ARG A 177 -2.18 2.37 -7.92
CA ARG A 177 -2.42 3.82 -7.74
C ARG A 177 -3.37 4.10 -6.59
N LEU A 178 -4.48 3.36 -6.48
CA LEU A 178 -5.43 3.53 -5.37
C LEU A 178 -4.78 3.22 -4.02
N MET A 179 -4.00 2.13 -3.94
CA MET A 179 -3.24 1.79 -2.75
C MET A 179 -2.25 2.90 -2.40
N MET A 180 -1.55 3.48 -3.39
CA MET A 180 -0.64 4.60 -3.15
C MET A 180 -1.36 5.86 -2.65
N MET A 181 -2.45 6.26 -3.30
CA MET A 181 -3.22 7.48 -2.94
C MET A 181 -3.73 7.41 -1.51
N THR A 182 -4.09 6.21 -1.04
CA THR A 182 -4.52 5.98 0.34
C THR A 182 -3.37 5.56 1.25
N ARG A 183 -2.12 5.61 0.78
CA ARG A 183 -0.93 5.22 1.55
C ARG A 183 -1.05 3.81 2.15
N GLY A 184 -1.61 2.90 1.38
CA GLY A 184 -1.83 1.50 1.72
C GLY A 184 -3.01 1.21 2.64
N ALA A 185 -3.84 2.21 3.02
CA ALA A 185 -5.05 1.91 3.78
C ALA A 185 -6.02 1.04 2.99
N THR A 186 -6.29 1.43 1.74
CA THR A 186 -7.02 0.55 0.81
C THR A 186 -6.03 -0.43 0.22
N HIS A 187 -6.28 -1.72 0.40
CA HIS A 187 -5.32 -2.77 0.06
C HIS A 187 -5.95 -4.12 -0.26
N GLN A 188 -7.27 -4.28 -0.07
CA GLN A 188 -7.96 -5.55 -0.32
C GLN A 188 -8.93 -5.37 -1.48
N VAL A 189 -8.67 -6.05 -2.59
CA VAL A 189 -9.55 -5.96 -3.76
C VAL A 189 -10.67 -6.98 -3.64
N ILE A 190 -11.90 -6.51 -3.78
CA ILE A 190 -13.11 -7.31 -3.75
C ILE A 190 -13.67 -7.38 -5.17
N ARG A 191 -13.97 -8.58 -5.65
CA ARG A 191 -14.48 -8.83 -7.00
C ARG A 191 -15.59 -9.87 -6.99
N GLY A 192 -16.37 -9.89 -8.07
CA GLY A 192 -17.36 -10.94 -8.30
C GLY A 192 -18.65 -10.73 -7.51
N SER A 193 -19.44 -11.79 -7.38
CA SER A 193 -20.76 -11.73 -6.74
C SER A 193 -20.69 -12.08 -5.26
N ILE A 194 -21.30 -11.24 -4.42
CA ILE A 194 -21.37 -11.38 -2.98
C ILE A 194 -22.84 -11.28 -2.58
N THR A 195 -23.37 -12.24 -1.84
CA THR A 195 -24.81 -12.33 -1.57
C THR A 195 -25.06 -12.66 -0.10
N GLN A 196 -25.97 -11.91 0.53
CA GLN A 196 -26.49 -12.13 1.89
C GLN A 196 -25.41 -12.25 2.98
N GLN A 197 -24.31 -11.52 2.84
CA GLN A 197 -23.21 -11.50 3.81
C GLN A 197 -23.12 -10.15 4.51
N ALA A 198 -22.65 -10.18 5.76
CA ALA A 198 -22.18 -9.00 6.46
C ALA A 198 -20.71 -8.77 6.10
N PHE A 199 -20.36 -7.56 5.67
CA PHE A 199 -19.02 -7.25 5.16
C PHE A 199 -18.57 -5.86 5.63
N THR A 200 -17.30 -5.71 6.01
CA THR A 200 -16.70 -4.41 6.34
C THR A 200 -15.93 -3.90 5.13
N LEU A 201 -16.27 -2.73 4.60
CA LEU A 201 -15.59 -2.15 3.43
C LEU A 201 -14.34 -1.34 3.80
N ASP A 202 -14.03 -1.14 5.08
CA ASP A 202 -12.81 -0.45 5.49
C ASP A 202 -11.57 -1.16 4.93
N GLY A 203 -10.73 -0.42 4.20
CA GLY A 203 -9.54 -0.91 3.50
C GLY A 203 -9.83 -1.64 2.19
N ALA A 204 -11.08 -1.69 1.74
CA ALA A 204 -11.47 -2.39 0.53
C ALA A 204 -11.33 -1.54 -0.74
N ILE A 205 -11.05 -2.22 -1.84
CA ILE A 205 -11.12 -1.71 -3.20
C ILE A 205 -12.12 -2.58 -3.95
N VAL A 206 -13.33 -2.06 -4.15
CA VAL A 206 -14.40 -2.76 -4.86
C VAL A 206 -14.17 -2.63 -6.36
N HIS A 207 -14.00 -3.76 -7.05
CA HIS A 207 -13.72 -3.82 -8.48
C HIS A 207 -14.61 -4.84 -9.20
N ASN A 208 -15.50 -4.35 -10.08
CA ASN A 208 -16.44 -5.17 -10.83
C ASN A 208 -17.15 -6.20 -9.93
N ALA A 209 -17.67 -5.72 -8.80
CA ALA A 209 -18.32 -6.54 -7.78
C ALA A 209 -19.83 -6.28 -7.73
N GLN A 210 -20.58 -7.34 -7.44
CA GLN A 210 -22.04 -7.35 -7.40
C GLN A 210 -22.48 -7.78 -6.00
N PHE A 211 -22.95 -6.83 -5.19
CA PHE A 211 -23.46 -7.10 -3.85
C PHE A 211 -24.98 -7.21 -3.88
N ASN A 212 -25.53 -8.31 -3.37
CA ASN A 212 -26.97 -8.58 -3.36
C ASN A 212 -27.46 -8.92 -1.94
N GLY A 213 -28.34 -8.10 -1.37
CA GLY A 213 -28.91 -8.35 -0.04
C GLY A 213 -27.88 -8.30 1.10
N CYS A 214 -26.77 -7.59 0.93
CA CYS A 214 -25.66 -7.58 1.88
C CYS A 214 -25.83 -6.52 2.96
N LYS A 215 -25.17 -6.73 4.12
CA LYS A 215 -25.05 -5.73 5.18
C LYS A 215 -23.61 -5.19 5.21
N LEU A 216 -23.43 -3.96 4.77
CA LEU A 216 -22.12 -3.35 4.54
C LEU A 216 -21.80 -2.35 5.65
N ARG A 217 -20.66 -2.52 6.31
CA ARG A 217 -20.19 -1.65 7.40
C ARG A 217 -19.03 -0.78 6.94
N LEU A 218 -19.08 0.51 7.25
CA LEU A 218 -18.00 1.47 7.00
C LEU A 218 -17.72 2.30 8.25
N THR A 219 -16.44 2.45 8.61
CA THR A 219 -16.01 3.15 9.82
C THR A 219 -15.06 4.30 9.51
N SER A 220 -13.98 4.06 8.75
CA SER A 220 -12.95 5.05 8.46
C SER A 220 -13.25 5.89 7.22
N GLY A 221 -14.03 5.34 6.29
CA GLY A 221 -14.22 5.92 4.96
C GLY A 221 -13.07 5.63 4.00
N GLU A 222 -12.08 4.82 4.41
CA GLU A 222 -10.98 4.40 3.57
C GLU A 222 -11.40 3.19 2.73
N PHE A 223 -12.12 3.44 1.65
CA PHE A 223 -12.47 2.44 0.64
C PHE A 223 -12.47 3.09 -0.74
N ALA A 224 -12.36 2.28 -1.79
CA ALA A 224 -12.47 2.76 -3.16
C ALA A 224 -13.44 1.86 -3.93
N VAL A 225 -14.14 2.45 -4.89
CA VAL A 225 -14.98 1.73 -5.85
C VAL A 225 -14.50 2.15 -7.24
N PHE A 226 -14.14 1.18 -8.08
CA PHE A 226 -13.71 1.45 -9.46
C PHE A 226 -14.12 0.31 -10.39
N GLY A 227 -14.19 0.57 -11.69
CA GLY A 227 -14.71 -0.37 -12.69
C GLY A 227 -16.19 -0.12 -13.02
N GLU A 228 -16.62 -0.66 -14.15
CA GLU A 228 -17.91 -0.33 -14.78
C GLU A 228 -19.06 -1.22 -14.28
N SER A 229 -18.73 -2.40 -13.75
CA SER A 229 -19.71 -3.42 -13.37
C SER A 229 -19.91 -3.52 -11.85
N ASN A 230 -19.87 -2.41 -11.13
CA ASN A 230 -20.17 -2.41 -9.69
C ASN A 230 -21.67 -2.20 -9.46
N ALA A 231 -22.29 -3.05 -8.64
CA ALA A 231 -23.66 -2.84 -8.20
C ALA A 231 -23.88 -3.25 -6.74
N PHE A 232 -24.81 -2.54 -6.10
CA PHE A 232 -25.24 -2.78 -4.72
C PHE A 232 -26.76 -2.88 -4.71
N ASN A 233 -27.29 -4.09 -4.84
CA ASN A 233 -28.72 -4.36 -4.90
C ASN A 233 -29.22 -4.80 -3.51
N ASP A 234 -30.28 -4.18 -3.02
CA ASP A 234 -30.91 -4.50 -1.72
C ASP A 234 -29.92 -4.55 -0.53
N CYS A 235 -28.84 -3.76 -0.61
CA CYS A 235 -27.82 -3.73 0.42
C CYS A 235 -28.15 -2.69 1.50
N HIS A 236 -27.88 -3.04 2.76
CA HIS A 236 -27.97 -2.12 3.89
C HIS A 236 -26.59 -1.59 4.25
N PHE A 237 -26.43 -0.27 4.31
CA PHE A 237 -25.15 0.36 4.67
C PHE A 237 -25.21 0.96 6.08
N ASP A 238 -24.35 0.45 6.95
CA ASP A 238 -24.12 0.99 8.29
C ASP A 238 -22.85 1.85 8.31
N PHE A 239 -23.01 3.13 8.61
CA PHE A 239 -21.89 4.08 8.73
C PHE A 239 -21.64 4.41 10.20
N TYR A 240 -20.39 4.28 10.63
CA TYR A 240 -19.94 4.58 11.99
C TYR A 240 -18.78 5.57 11.98
N GLY A 241 -18.48 6.17 13.13
CA GLY A 241 -17.27 6.98 13.34
C GLY A 241 -17.07 8.07 12.26
N PRO A 242 -15.82 8.24 11.76
CA PRO A 242 -15.52 9.19 10.69
C PRO A 242 -16.42 9.05 9.44
N ALA A 243 -16.69 7.83 8.98
CA ALA A 243 -17.55 7.59 7.81
C ALA A 243 -19.00 8.07 8.07
N GLY A 244 -19.52 7.84 9.27
CA GLY A 244 -20.83 8.35 9.70
C GLY A 244 -20.89 9.88 9.68
N ASN A 245 -19.83 10.55 10.13
CA ASN A 245 -19.75 12.01 10.13
C ASN A 245 -19.80 12.58 8.69
N VAL A 246 -19.02 12.00 7.77
CA VAL A 246 -19.03 12.41 6.36
C VAL A 246 -20.41 12.20 5.73
N ARG A 247 -21.02 11.03 5.96
CA ARG A 247 -22.38 10.73 5.47
C ARG A 247 -23.40 11.74 6.00
N ASN A 248 -23.36 12.06 7.30
CA ASN A 248 -24.27 13.04 7.90
C ASN A 248 -24.09 14.43 7.29
N LEU A 249 -22.83 14.87 7.08
CA LEU A 249 -22.54 16.13 6.40
C LEU A 249 -23.09 16.16 4.97
N MET A 250 -22.85 15.11 4.16
CA MET A 250 -23.38 15.03 2.80
C MET A 250 -24.91 15.07 2.77
N MET A 251 -25.58 14.40 3.72
CA MET A 251 -27.03 14.43 3.84
C MET A 251 -27.55 15.84 4.14
N GLU A 252 -26.91 16.58 5.03
CA GLU A 252 -27.28 17.98 5.31
C GLU A 252 -27.03 18.90 4.11
N LEU A 253 -25.92 18.72 3.39
CA LEU A 253 -25.63 19.48 2.17
C LEU A 253 -26.68 19.22 1.07
N MET A 254 -27.08 17.96 0.86
CA MET A 254 -28.12 17.62 -0.12
C MET A 254 -29.49 18.20 0.24
N LYS A 255 -29.85 18.22 1.54
CA LYS A 255 -31.07 18.87 2.00
C LYS A 255 -31.03 20.38 1.77
N ALA A 256 -29.89 21.01 2.03
CA ALA A 256 -29.70 22.45 1.81
C ALA A 256 -29.79 22.81 0.32
N SER A 257 -29.18 22.02 -0.57
CA SER A 257 -29.25 22.24 -2.02
C SER A 257 -30.65 22.00 -2.59
N ALA A 258 -31.40 21.03 -2.06
CA ALA A 258 -32.78 20.76 -2.49
C ALA A 258 -33.76 21.90 -2.11
N ARG A 259 -33.47 22.64 -1.04
CA ARG A 259 -34.27 23.81 -0.62
C ARG A 259 -33.96 25.09 -1.40
N ALA A 260 -32.87 25.12 -2.16
CA ALA A 260 -32.41 26.30 -2.88
C ALA A 260 -32.97 26.42 -4.32
N VAL A 261 -33.86 25.51 -4.75
CA VAL A 261 -34.56 25.65 -6.03
C VAL A 261 -35.76 26.58 -5.82
N PRO A 262 -35.75 27.82 -6.34
CA PRO A 262 -36.91 28.69 -6.27
C PRO A 262 -37.97 28.11 -7.21
N THR A 263 -39.17 27.84 -6.70
CA THR A 263 -40.35 27.68 -7.54
C THR A 263 -40.57 29.00 -8.28
N ALA A 264 -40.28 29.01 -9.58
CA ALA A 264 -40.71 30.07 -10.49
C ALA A 264 -42.20 29.93 -10.80
#